data_AF-A0A1Y5D9N5-F1
#
_entry.id   AF-A0A1Y5D9N5-F1
#
_cell.length_a   1.000
_cell.length_b   1.000
_cell.length_c   1.000
_cell.angle_alpha   90.00
_cell.angle_beta   90.00
_cell.angle_gamma   90.00
#
_symmetry.space_group_name_H-M   'P 1'
#
loop_
_entity.id
_entity.type
_entity.pdbx_description
1 polymer ?
#
loop_
_entity_poly.entity_id
_entity_poly.type
_entity_poly.pdbx_seq_one_letter_code
_entity_poly.pdbx_strand_id
1 'polypeptide(L)'
;MNTFKKGLLAGAAALALSMSAQASEINVGGVVWDPDSTFSFPTLQDFAAHGNIVETPVVNQGDILTGFGIFDKFNSDPANTADFCPGCELTFTFSAELVEFLPLGGGLGTFEFKDLVIDIFVDHSADYDLTFANAGDGDLWLSMTSDLLSGFGTDLGTGSDDGTGSALLDVVGGLAMGNFDTNTLANGADLKLSSSFQPLGGTNLLSGTFDLTGDSIPEPSTIALLGLGLLGFASARKRKA
;
A
#
# COMPACT_ATOMS: atom_id res chain seq x y z
N MET A 1 16.12 8.60 -55.22
CA MET A 1 15.07 8.60 -54.17
C MET A 1 15.15 9.91 -53.41
N ASN A 2 14.18 10.81 -53.61
CA ASN A 2 14.23 12.20 -53.13
C ASN A 2 14.35 12.29 -51.61
N THR A 3 15.11 13.26 -51.12
CA THR A 3 15.41 13.56 -49.70
C THR A 3 14.16 13.64 -48.81
N PHE A 4 13.01 14.05 -49.38
CA PHE A 4 11.71 14.04 -48.70
C PHE A 4 11.23 12.65 -48.27
N LYS A 5 11.47 11.62 -49.09
CA LYS A 5 11.06 10.23 -48.75
C LYS A 5 11.95 9.64 -47.64
N LYS A 6 13.23 10.04 -47.59
CA LYS A 6 14.17 9.63 -46.52
C LYS A 6 13.82 10.27 -45.17
N GLY A 7 13.39 11.55 -45.17
CA GLY A 7 12.98 12.25 -43.95
C GLY A 7 11.69 11.69 -43.33
N LEU A 8 10.72 11.29 -44.16
CA LEU A 8 9.46 10.71 -43.69
C LEU A 8 9.65 9.30 -43.08
N LEU A 9 10.52 8.49 -43.68
CA LEU A 9 10.87 7.16 -43.16
C LEU A 9 11.66 7.23 -41.84
N ALA A 10 12.54 8.22 -41.69
CA ALA A 10 13.25 8.45 -40.43
C ALA A 10 12.33 8.95 -39.31
N GLY A 11 11.35 9.80 -39.64
CA GLY A 11 10.33 10.27 -38.69
C GLY A 11 9.36 9.17 -38.24
N ALA A 12 8.96 8.29 -39.16
CA ALA A 12 8.10 7.15 -38.83
C ALA A 12 8.83 6.08 -37.99
N ALA A 13 10.12 5.85 -38.23
CA ALA A 13 10.94 4.94 -37.42
C ALA A 13 11.17 5.47 -36.00
N ALA A 14 11.34 6.79 -35.83
CA ALA A 14 11.47 7.42 -34.51
C ALA A 14 10.15 7.42 -33.70
N LEU A 15 8.99 7.58 -34.36
CA LEU A 15 7.68 7.42 -33.71
C LEU A 15 7.36 5.96 -33.36
N ALA A 16 7.77 5.00 -34.20
CA ALA A 16 7.54 3.58 -33.93
C ALA A 16 8.41 3.04 -32.77
N LEU A 17 9.56 3.68 -32.50
CA LEU A 17 10.43 3.35 -31.36
C LEU A 17 10.03 4.04 -30.05
N SER A 18 9.08 4.98 -30.07
CA SER A 18 8.65 5.75 -28.89
C SER A 18 7.34 5.26 -28.27
N MET A 19 6.84 4.09 -28.65
CA MET A 19 5.47 3.63 -28.31
C MET A 19 5.41 2.50 -27.27
N SER A 20 6.52 2.15 -26.61
CA SER A 20 6.50 1.31 -25.41
C SER A 20 6.75 2.19 -24.18
N ALA A 21 5.76 3.01 -23.82
CA ALA A 21 5.70 3.61 -22.50
C ALA A 21 5.21 2.52 -21.54
N GLN A 22 6.14 1.80 -20.91
CA GLN A 22 5.81 1.10 -19.66
C GLN A 22 5.85 2.17 -18.56
N ALA A 23 4.92 2.13 -17.60
CA ALA A 23 5.07 2.96 -16.42
C ALA A 23 6.42 2.60 -15.78
N SER A 24 7.20 3.63 -15.44
CA SER A 24 8.39 3.39 -14.63
C SER A 24 7.95 3.02 -13.22
N GLU A 25 8.75 2.20 -12.53
CA GLU A 25 8.63 2.03 -11.09
C GLU A 25 8.50 3.40 -10.40
N ILE A 26 7.57 3.50 -9.45
CA ILE A 26 7.40 4.68 -8.61
C ILE A 26 8.39 4.54 -7.45
N ASN A 27 9.07 5.63 -7.07
CA ASN A 27 9.90 5.67 -5.88
C ASN A 27 9.54 6.87 -5.01
N VAL A 28 8.99 6.60 -3.83
CA VAL A 28 8.67 7.63 -2.84
C VAL A 28 9.37 7.29 -1.54
N GLY A 29 10.29 8.16 -1.11
CA GLY A 29 11.00 8.01 0.16
C GLY A 29 11.89 6.75 0.23
N GLY A 30 12.30 6.18 -0.91
CA GLY A 30 13.07 4.93 -0.95
C GLY A 30 12.22 3.68 -1.13
N VAL A 31 10.90 3.78 -1.01
CA VAL A 31 9.95 2.68 -1.26
C VAL A 31 9.61 2.62 -2.74
N VAL A 32 9.75 1.45 -3.35
CA VAL A 32 9.64 1.23 -4.80
C VAL A 32 8.56 0.21 -5.12
N TRP A 33 7.68 0.53 -6.06
CA TRP A 33 6.68 -0.41 -6.58
C TRP A 33 6.35 -0.15 -8.05
N ASP A 34 5.80 -1.18 -8.70
CA ASP A 34 5.38 -1.13 -10.11
C ASP A 34 3.86 -0.86 -10.21
N PRO A 35 3.42 0.32 -10.68
CA PRO A 35 2.00 0.66 -10.81
C PRO A 35 1.32 -0.02 -12.03
N ASP A 36 2.05 -0.79 -12.83
CA ASP A 36 1.50 -1.65 -13.89
C ASP A 36 1.53 -3.13 -13.48
N SER A 37 1.87 -3.45 -12.22
CA SER A 37 1.93 -4.83 -11.76
C SER A 37 0.56 -5.49 -11.90
N THR A 38 0.53 -6.63 -12.60
CA THR A 38 -0.71 -7.41 -12.77
C THR A 38 -0.52 -8.80 -12.20
N PHE A 39 -1.28 -9.11 -11.15
CA PHE A 39 -1.37 -10.48 -10.66
C PHE A 39 -2.29 -11.29 -11.55
N SER A 40 -1.83 -12.50 -11.88
CA SER A 40 -2.45 -13.32 -12.91
C SER A 40 -3.86 -13.79 -12.56
N PHE A 41 -4.23 -13.88 -11.27
CA PHE A 41 -5.60 -14.19 -10.83
C PHE A 41 -5.75 -14.13 -9.30
N PRO A 42 -6.80 -13.48 -8.74
CA PRO A 42 -7.71 -12.55 -9.42
C PRO A 42 -6.91 -11.38 -10.02
N THR A 43 -7.51 -10.62 -10.94
CA THR A 43 -6.94 -9.31 -11.32
C THR A 43 -6.94 -8.45 -10.06
N LEU A 44 -5.86 -8.54 -9.29
CA LEU A 44 -5.60 -7.61 -8.22
C LEU A 44 -5.37 -6.25 -8.86
N GLN A 45 -5.73 -5.24 -8.08
CA GLN A 45 -5.35 -3.87 -8.31
C GLN A 45 -3.82 -3.77 -8.41
N ASP A 46 -3.29 -2.71 -9.02
CA ASP A 46 -1.85 -2.62 -9.34
C ASP A 46 -0.92 -2.63 -8.12
N PHE A 47 -1.47 -2.44 -6.93
CA PHE A 47 -0.77 -2.49 -5.67
C PHE A 47 -1.32 -3.61 -4.77
N ALA A 48 -0.40 -4.48 -4.33
CA ALA A 48 -0.65 -5.50 -3.32
C ALA A 48 0.54 -5.56 -2.34
N ALA A 49 0.25 -5.40 -1.06
CA ALA A 49 1.21 -5.45 0.03
C ALA A 49 0.80 -6.52 1.04
N HIS A 50 1.79 -7.15 1.67
CA HIS A 50 1.57 -8.09 2.77
C HIS A 50 2.63 -7.91 3.85
N GLY A 51 2.28 -8.31 5.07
CA GLY A 51 3.18 -8.30 6.21
C GLY A 51 2.62 -9.00 7.44
N ASN A 52 3.33 -8.85 8.56
CA ASN A 52 2.92 -9.39 9.86
C ASN A 52 2.45 -8.29 10.81
N ILE A 53 1.51 -8.66 11.69
CA ILE A 53 0.93 -7.81 12.73
C ILE A 53 1.23 -8.41 14.10
N VAL A 54 1.48 -7.52 15.07
CA VAL A 54 1.34 -7.78 16.50
C VAL A 54 0.40 -6.74 17.09
N GLU A 55 -0.56 -7.17 17.90
CA GLU A 55 -1.60 -6.28 18.44
C GLU A 55 -1.99 -6.64 19.87
N THR A 56 -2.64 -5.68 20.53
CA THR A 56 -3.20 -5.85 21.87
C THR A 56 -4.61 -6.46 21.79
N PRO A 57 -4.97 -7.37 22.71
CA PRO A 57 -6.34 -7.86 22.78
C PRO A 57 -7.25 -6.77 23.38
N VAL A 58 -8.49 -6.75 22.92
CA VAL A 58 -9.57 -5.89 23.44
C VAL A 58 -10.73 -6.75 23.92
N VAL A 59 -11.49 -6.27 24.91
CA VAL A 59 -12.55 -7.08 25.54
C VAL A 59 -13.86 -6.32 25.66
N ASN A 60 -13.78 -5.05 26.05
CA ASN A 60 -14.92 -4.22 26.36
C ASN A 60 -15.13 -3.18 25.26
N GLN A 61 -16.39 -2.86 25.00
CA GLN A 61 -16.73 -1.71 24.17
C GLN A 61 -16.02 -0.45 24.70
N GLY A 62 -15.40 0.30 23.78
CA GLY A 62 -14.58 1.46 24.07
C GLY A 62 -13.10 1.15 24.34
N ASP A 63 -12.70 -0.11 24.42
CA ASP A 63 -11.28 -0.48 24.48
C ASP A 63 -10.59 -0.06 23.17
N ILE A 64 -9.36 0.44 23.28
CA ILE A 64 -8.54 0.83 22.13
C ILE A 64 -7.65 -0.35 21.75
N LEU A 65 -7.89 -0.89 20.57
CA LEU A 65 -6.99 -1.79 19.88
C LEU A 65 -5.78 -0.98 19.42
N THR A 66 -4.59 -1.44 19.75
CA THR A 66 -3.34 -0.92 19.18
C THR A 66 -2.49 -2.06 18.68
N GLY A 67 -1.76 -1.81 17.60
CA GLY A 67 -0.83 -2.78 17.07
C GLY A 67 0.20 -2.13 16.15
N PHE A 68 1.11 -2.97 15.70
CA PHE A 68 2.23 -2.59 14.86
C PHE A 68 2.70 -3.78 14.03
N GLY A 69 3.53 -3.51 13.02
CA GLY A 69 4.03 -4.55 12.15
C GLY A 69 5.06 -4.07 11.14
N ILE A 70 5.39 -4.98 10.23
CA ILE A 70 6.35 -4.75 9.15
C ILE A 70 5.84 -5.39 7.85
N PHE A 71 6.12 -4.75 6.73
CA PHE A 71 5.84 -5.25 5.39
C PHE A 71 6.97 -6.18 4.94
N ASP A 72 6.61 -7.33 4.35
CA ASP A 72 7.57 -8.29 3.79
C ASP A 72 7.42 -8.46 2.28
N LYS A 73 6.32 -7.98 1.70
CA LYS A 73 5.98 -8.12 0.29
C LYS A 73 5.36 -6.86 -0.30
N PHE A 74 5.82 -6.52 -1.51
CA PHE A 74 5.17 -5.57 -2.41
C PHE A 74 5.12 -6.13 -3.83
N ASN A 75 3.93 -6.16 -4.43
CA ASN A 75 3.72 -6.58 -5.83
C ASN A 75 4.40 -7.92 -6.16
N SER A 76 4.49 -8.81 -5.16
CA SER A 76 5.21 -10.07 -5.23
C SER A 76 4.60 -11.13 -4.30
N ASP A 77 4.54 -12.37 -4.77
CA ASP A 77 4.19 -13.54 -3.94
C ASP A 77 5.29 -13.92 -2.93
N PRO A 78 6.58 -14.04 -3.34
CA PRO A 78 7.68 -14.20 -2.41
C PRO A 78 8.01 -12.87 -1.71
N ALA A 79 8.55 -12.96 -0.49
CA ALA A 79 9.08 -11.80 0.23
C ALA A 79 10.19 -11.11 -0.59
N ASN A 80 10.11 -9.78 -0.69
CA ASN A 80 10.95 -8.98 -1.58
C ASN A 80 11.35 -7.61 -0.99
N THR A 81 11.51 -7.52 0.34
CA THR A 81 11.91 -6.27 1.04
C THR A 81 13.13 -5.60 0.44
N ALA A 82 14.14 -6.36 0.01
CA ALA A 82 15.34 -5.78 -0.62
C ALA A 82 15.07 -5.10 -1.98
N ASP A 83 13.96 -5.46 -2.63
CA ASP A 83 13.57 -4.89 -3.93
C ASP A 83 12.69 -3.66 -3.73
N PHE A 84 11.69 -3.72 -2.85
CA PHE A 84 10.76 -2.60 -2.63
C PHE A 84 11.23 -1.58 -1.58
N CYS A 85 12.14 -1.94 -0.67
CA CYS A 85 12.71 -1.06 0.34
C CYS A 85 14.24 -1.24 0.41
N PRO A 86 14.98 -0.92 -0.66
CA PRO A 86 16.42 -1.14 -0.70
C PRO A 86 17.17 -0.28 0.35
N GLY A 87 17.58 -0.94 1.44
CA GLY A 87 18.27 -0.27 2.55
C GLY A 87 17.36 0.47 3.51
N CYS A 88 16.06 0.13 3.52
CA CYS A 88 15.09 0.60 4.48
C CYS A 88 14.22 -0.55 5.03
N GLU A 89 13.48 -0.25 6.08
CA GLU A 89 12.39 -1.05 6.61
C GLU A 89 11.09 -0.25 6.44
N LEU A 90 10.02 -0.95 6.08
CA LEU A 90 8.69 -0.37 5.97
C LEU A 90 7.83 -0.97 7.07
N THR A 91 7.55 -0.18 8.09
CA THR A 91 6.83 -0.56 9.30
C THR A 91 5.52 0.20 9.40
N PHE A 92 4.65 -0.18 10.33
CA PHE A 92 3.43 0.56 10.58
C PHE A 92 2.98 0.42 12.02
N THR A 93 2.18 1.39 12.45
CA THR A 93 1.37 1.33 13.65
C THR A 93 -0.09 1.52 13.30
N PHE A 94 -0.98 1.00 14.12
CA PHE A 94 -2.40 1.25 13.97
C PHE A 94 -3.12 1.32 15.32
N SER A 95 -4.29 1.95 15.30
CA SER A 95 -5.22 1.95 16.42
C SER A 95 -6.67 2.01 15.95
N ALA A 96 -7.58 1.45 16.73
CA ALA A 96 -9.03 1.54 16.50
C ALA A 96 -9.80 1.37 17.82
N GLU A 97 -11.03 1.88 17.92
CA GLU A 97 -11.88 1.73 19.11
C GLU A 97 -12.89 0.59 18.91
N LEU A 98 -12.95 -0.36 19.85
CA LEU A 98 -13.92 -1.46 19.82
C LEU A 98 -15.32 -0.90 20.01
N VAL A 99 -16.16 -1.01 18.98
CA VAL A 99 -17.57 -0.61 19.04
C VAL A 99 -18.39 -1.71 19.68
N GLU A 100 -18.28 -2.94 19.17
CA GLU A 100 -19.08 -4.04 19.67
C GLU A 100 -18.45 -5.39 19.34
N PHE A 101 -18.70 -6.38 20.21
CA PHE A 101 -18.56 -7.79 19.90
C PHE A 101 -19.90 -8.48 20.12
N LEU A 102 -20.46 -9.09 19.06
CA LEU A 102 -21.73 -9.78 19.07
C LEU A 102 -21.49 -11.30 18.99
N PRO A 103 -21.72 -12.05 20.09
CA PRO A 103 -21.59 -13.50 20.07
C PRO A 103 -22.65 -14.14 19.15
N LEU A 104 -22.20 -14.98 18.22
CA LEU A 104 -23.06 -15.80 17.35
C LEU A 104 -23.33 -17.20 17.91
N GLY A 105 -22.59 -17.59 18.95
CA GLY A 105 -22.67 -18.89 19.61
C GLY A 105 -21.52 -19.83 19.22
N GLY A 106 -21.26 -20.83 20.07
CA GLY A 106 -20.18 -21.79 19.83
C GLY A 106 -18.76 -21.21 19.90
N GLY A 107 -18.57 -20.09 20.63
CA GLY A 107 -17.28 -19.39 20.75
C GLY A 107 -17.02 -18.37 19.65
N LEU A 108 -17.85 -18.31 18.61
CA LEU A 108 -17.73 -17.36 17.50
C LEU A 108 -18.56 -16.08 17.75
N GLY A 109 -18.04 -14.94 17.31
CA GLY A 109 -18.76 -13.68 17.24
C GLY A 109 -18.30 -12.80 16.08
N THR A 110 -19.04 -11.72 15.84
CA THR A 110 -18.61 -10.62 14.97
C THR A 110 -18.11 -9.46 15.81
N PHE A 111 -17.11 -8.75 15.32
CA PHE A 111 -16.65 -7.50 15.94
C PHE A 111 -16.77 -6.34 14.96
N GLU A 112 -16.92 -5.14 15.52
CA GLU A 112 -16.83 -3.87 14.81
C GLU A 112 -15.91 -2.92 15.59
N PHE A 113 -15.02 -2.28 14.87
CA PHE A 113 -14.18 -1.19 15.33
C PHE A 113 -14.45 0.05 14.48
N LYS A 114 -14.29 1.22 15.09
CA LYS A 114 -14.35 2.52 14.42
C LYS A 114 -13.04 3.27 14.62
N ASP A 115 -12.91 4.41 13.93
CA ASP A 115 -11.79 5.32 14.07
C ASP A 115 -10.44 4.60 13.85
N LEU A 116 -10.41 3.69 12.87
CA LEU A 116 -9.18 3.00 12.49
C LEU A 116 -8.22 4.02 11.89
N VAL A 117 -7.01 4.08 12.42
CA VAL A 117 -5.89 4.84 11.89
C VAL A 117 -4.74 3.86 11.64
N ILE A 118 -4.14 3.92 10.45
CA ILE A 118 -2.95 3.17 10.10
C ILE A 118 -1.90 4.17 9.59
N ASP A 119 -0.76 4.22 10.26
CA ASP A 119 0.37 5.03 9.86
C ASP A 119 1.53 4.11 9.48
N ILE A 120 1.99 4.24 8.23
CA ILE A 120 3.10 3.49 7.65
C ILE A 120 4.33 4.39 7.65
N PHE A 121 5.46 3.85 8.09
CA PHE A 121 6.72 4.55 8.24
C PHE A 121 7.79 3.89 7.40
N VAL A 122 8.57 4.72 6.69
CA VAL A 122 9.81 4.29 6.05
C VAL A 122 10.97 4.67 6.95
N ASP A 123 11.74 3.68 7.39
CA ASP A 123 12.95 3.90 8.17
C ASP A 123 14.19 3.39 7.44
N HIS A 124 15.25 4.19 7.42
CA HIS A 124 16.54 3.85 6.84
C HIS A 124 17.55 3.38 7.90
N SER A 125 17.18 3.37 9.19
CA SER A 125 17.74 2.44 10.18
C SER A 125 17.01 1.11 10.04
N ALA A 126 17.74 0.02 9.80
CA ALA A 126 17.17 -1.31 9.83
C ALA A 126 17.29 -1.89 11.25
N ASP A 127 16.47 -1.39 12.18
CA ASP A 127 16.53 -1.72 13.61
C ASP A 127 15.18 -2.15 14.21
N TYR A 128 14.18 -2.49 13.39
CA TYR A 128 12.91 -3.03 13.86
C TYR A 128 13.10 -4.27 14.75
N ASP A 129 12.66 -4.17 16.01
CA ASP A 129 12.89 -5.17 17.06
C ASP A 129 11.59 -5.79 17.62
N LEU A 130 10.50 -5.73 16.86
CA LEU A 130 9.15 -6.13 17.27
C LEU A 130 8.62 -5.32 18.46
N THR A 131 8.88 -4.01 18.48
CA THR A 131 8.26 -3.08 19.42
C THR A 131 7.45 -1.99 18.71
N PHE A 132 6.43 -1.48 19.40
CA PHE A 132 5.62 -0.35 18.89
C PHE A 132 6.47 0.91 18.64
N ALA A 133 7.52 1.13 19.44
CA ALA A 133 8.37 2.30 19.32
C ALA A 133 9.20 2.26 18.02
N ASN A 134 9.84 1.12 17.73
CA ASN A 134 10.62 0.93 16.51
C ASN A 134 9.78 0.66 15.26
N ALA A 135 8.47 0.46 15.42
CA ALA A 135 7.55 0.43 14.28
C ALA A 135 7.11 1.83 13.81
N GLY A 136 7.41 2.88 14.58
CA GLY A 136 6.88 4.23 14.38
C GLY A 136 7.92 5.34 14.48
N ASP A 137 9.21 5.02 14.35
CA ASP A 137 10.34 5.95 14.44
C ASP A 137 10.88 6.45 13.08
N GLY A 138 10.37 5.90 11.98
CA GLY A 138 10.67 6.36 10.62
C GLY A 138 9.91 7.61 10.16
N ASP A 139 10.10 7.98 8.89
CA ASP A 139 9.34 9.05 8.25
C ASP A 139 7.94 8.57 7.84
N LEU A 140 6.90 9.36 8.12
CA LEU A 140 5.52 9.02 7.75
C LEU A 140 5.36 8.90 6.23
N TRP A 141 5.30 7.67 5.73
CA TRP A 141 5.23 7.35 4.32
C TRP A 141 3.81 7.38 3.78
N LEU A 142 2.86 6.79 4.51
CA LEU A 142 1.44 6.80 4.16
C LEU A 142 0.60 6.77 5.44
N SER A 143 -0.47 7.58 5.50
CA SER A 143 -1.43 7.57 6.60
C SER A 143 -2.82 7.33 6.05
N MET A 144 -3.56 6.43 6.68
CA MET A 144 -4.87 5.99 6.23
C MET A 144 -5.85 5.91 7.40
N THR A 145 -7.13 6.09 7.09
CA THR A 145 -8.22 5.98 8.07
C THR A 145 -9.35 5.09 7.57
N SER A 146 -10.13 4.54 8.49
CA SER A 146 -11.43 3.94 8.18
C SER A 146 -12.42 4.17 9.32
N ASP A 147 -13.66 4.46 8.95
CA ASP A 147 -14.78 4.54 9.89
C ASP A 147 -15.22 3.15 10.39
N LEU A 148 -14.85 2.08 9.67
CA LEU A 148 -15.29 0.72 9.99
C LEU A 148 -14.24 -0.34 9.66
N LEU A 149 -13.76 -1.02 10.69
CA LEU A 149 -13.09 -2.31 10.60
C LEU A 149 -14.02 -3.36 11.20
N SER A 150 -14.37 -4.38 10.43
CA SER A 150 -15.29 -5.43 10.89
C SER A 150 -14.80 -6.82 10.50
N GLY A 151 -15.26 -7.82 11.23
CA GLY A 151 -14.79 -9.17 11.04
C GLY A 151 -15.43 -10.21 11.94
N PHE A 152 -14.82 -11.38 11.93
CA PHE A 152 -15.21 -12.52 12.76
C PHE A 152 -14.06 -12.88 13.69
N GLY A 153 -14.38 -13.16 14.94
CA GLY A 153 -13.40 -13.60 15.93
C GLY A 153 -13.98 -14.61 16.91
N THR A 154 -13.11 -15.38 17.55
CA THR A 154 -13.45 -16.23 18.68
C THR A 154 -13.06 -15.59 19.99
N ASP A 155 -13.90 -15.77 21.01
CA ASP A 155 -13.54 -15.59 22.41
C ASP A 155 -12.59 -14.40 22.71
N LEU A 156 -13.01 -13.17 22.37
CA LEU A 156 -12.20 -11.96 22.57
C LEU A 156 -11.83 -11.75 24.06
N GLY A 157 -10.58 -11.39 24.31
CA GLY A 157 -10.00 -11.16 25.63
C GLY A 157 -9.64 -12.42 26.42
N THR A 158 -9.69 -13.60 25.82
CA THR A 158 -9.54 -14.87 26.57
C THR A 158 -8.16 -15.51 26.46
N GLY A 159 -7.33 -15.05 25.54
CA GLY A 159 -6.06 -15.70 25.17
C GLY A 159 -6.25 -16.90 24.23
N SER A 160 -7.45 -17.08 23.69
CA SER A 160 -7.78 -18.01 22.59
C SER A 160 -8.42 -17.27 21.40
N ASP A 161 -8.14 -15.96 21.32
CA ASP A 161 -8.61 -15.03 20.32
C ASP A 161 -8.07 -15.39 18.94
N ASP A 162 -8.92 -15.82 18.02
CA ASP A 162 -8.58 -16.08 16.62
C ASP A 162 -9.61 -15.41 15.73
N GLY A 163 -9.20 -14.79 14.63
CA GLY A 163 -10.14 -14.12 13.76
C GLY A 163 -9.56 -13.50 12.51
N THR A 164 -10.45 -12.87 11.76
CA THR A 164 -10.14 -12.13 10.53
C THR A 164 -10.93 -10.83 10.49
N GLY A 165 -10.31 -9.79 9.96
CA GLY A 165 -10.88 -8.46 9.82
C GLY A 165 -10.75 -7.91 8.40
N SER A 166 -11.59 -6.94 8.07
CA SER A 166 -11.46 -6.18 6.82
C SER A 166 -11.96 -4.76 6.97
N ALA A 167 -11.33 -3.84 6.25
CA ALA A 167 -11.70 -2.43 6.19
C ALA A 167 -11.48 -1.87 4.78
N LEU A 168 -12.26 -0.85 4.45
CA LEU A 168 -11.97 0.05 3.33
C LEU A 168 -11.29 1.29 3.90
N LEU A 169 -10.18 1.68 3.31
CA LEU A 169 -9.26 2.68 3.82
C LEU A 169 -9.24 3.90 2.90
N ASP A 170 -9.30 5.08 3.51
CA ASP A 170 -9.10 6.38 2.87
C ASP A 170 -7.70 6.89 3.21
N VAL A 171 -6.96 7.37 2.22
CA VAL A 171 -5.62 7.95 2.38
C VAL A 171 -5.76 9.40 2.82
N VAL A 172 -5.11 9.74 3.94
CA VAL A 172 -5.23 11.05 4.59
C VAL A 172 -3.91 11.75 4.88
N GLY A 173 -2.77 11.08 4.70
CA GLY A 173 -1.44 11.68 4.92
C GLY A 173 -0.27 10.92 4.33
N GLY A 174 0.93 11.45 4.55
CA GLY A 174 2.21 10.81 4.22
C GLY A 174 2.84 11.25 2.90
N LEU A 175 4.10 10.89 2.73
CA LEU A 175 4.91 11.19 1.54
C LEU A 175 4.29 10.64 0.24
N ALA A 176 3.69 9.46 0.29
CA ALA A 176 3.13 8.74 -0.86
C ALA A 176 1.64 8.97 -1.09
N MET A 177 0.98 9.86 -0.31
CA MET A 177 -0.45 10.15 -0.43
C MET A 177 -0.89 10.36 -1.89
N GLY A 178 -0.16 11.20 -2.63
CA GLY A 178 -0.54 11.57 -4.00
C GLY A 178 -0.53 10.41 -5.00
N ASN A 179 0.03 9.27 -4.60
CA ASN A 179 0.02 8.05 -5.38
C ASN A 179 -1.09 7.08 -4.97
N PHE A 180 -1.76 7.28 -3.83
CA PHE A 180 -2.77 6.34 -3.32
C PHE A 180 -4.16 6.94 -3.12
N ASP A 181 -4.33 8.28 -3.14
CA ASP A 181 -5.64 8.97 -3.15
C ASP A 181 -6.35 8.80 -4.51
N THR A 182 -6.84 7.58 -4.77
CA THR A 182 -7.43 7.15 -6.05
C THR A 182 -8.95 7.23 -6.04
N ASN A 183 -9.57 7.03 -4.88
CA ASN A 183 -11.01 6.91 -4.67
C ASN A 183 -11.68 5.88 -5.60
N THR A 184 -10.98 4.80 -5.98
CA THR A 184 -11.46 3.83 -6.99
C THR A 184 -12.29 2.70 -6.40
N LEU A 185 -12.16 2.41 -5.10
CA LEU A 185 -12.87 1.33 -4.43
C LEU A 185 -14.28 1.76 -3.99
N ALA A 186 -15.01 0.83 -3.38
CA ALA A 186 -16.36 1.08 -2.90
C ALA A 186 -16.39 2.27 -1.91
N ASN A 187 -17.45 3.07 -1.98
CA ASN A 187 -17.63 4.29 -1.19
C ASN A 187 -16.57 5.38 -1.41
N GLY A 188 -15.74 5.26 -2.45
CA GLY A 188 -14.64 6.20 -2.71
C GLY A 188 -13.39 5.91 -1.91
N ALA A 189 -13.27 4.71 -1.33
CA ALA A 189 -12.04 4.31 -0.66
C ALA A 189 -10.88 4.12 -1.63
N ASP A 190 -9.68 4.18 -1.08
CA ASP A 190 -8.42 4.09 -1.80
C ASP A 190 -7.84 2.68 -1.78
N LEU A 191 -7.87 2.06 -0.59
CA LEU A 191 -7.24 0.76 -0.33
C LEU A 191 -8.21 -0.15 0.44
N LYS A 192 -8.00 -1.45 0.34
CA LYS A 192 -8.70 -2.47 1.11
C LYS A 192 -7.71 -3.23 1.98
N LEU A 193 -8.03 -3.31 3.26
CA LEU A 193 -7.36 -4.16 4.24
C LEU A 193 -8.09 -5.49 4.39
N SER A 194 -7.32 -6.57 4.47
CA SER A 194 -7.73 -7.86 5.00
C SER A 194 -6.69 -8.28 6.04
N SER A 195 -7.12 -8.73 7.21
CA SER A 195 -6.21 -9.14 8.28
C SER A 195 -6.64 -10.43 8.96
N SER A 196 -5.70 -11.06 9.65
CA SER A 196 -5.92 -12.18 10.56
C SER A 196 -5.19 -11.94 11.88
N PHE A 197 -5.68 -12.57 12.95
CA PHE A 197 -5.04 -12.55 14.26
C PHE A 197 -5.27 -13.88 14.98
N GLN A 198 -4.31 -14.25 15.83
CA GLN A 198 -4.34 -15.41 16.71
C GLN A 198 -3.47 -15.12 17.95
N PRO A 199 -3.56 -15.88 19.06
CA PRO A 199 -2.80 -15.59 20.25
C PRO A 199 -1.29 -15.77 20.03
N LEU A 200 -0.50 -14.77 20.43
CA LEU A 200 0.96 -14.86 20.41
C LEU A 200 1.41 -15.59 21.68
N GLY A 201 1.67 -16.90 21.54
CA GLY A 201 1.90 -17.83 22.64
C GLY A 201 2.83 -17.32 23.74
N GLY A 202 2.40 -17.47 25.00
CA GLY A 202 3.16 -17.05 26.19
C GLY A 202 3.14 -15.55 26.48
N THR A 203 2.38 -14.76 25.72
CA THR A 203 2.16 -13.33 25.93
C THR A 203 0.65 -13.04 26.00
N ASN A 204 0.29 -11.81 26.40
CA ASN A 204 -1.08 -11.29 26.28
C ASN A 204 -1.24 -10.45 25.00
N LEU A 205 -0.53 -10.80 23.93
CA LEU A 205 -0.62 -10.15 22.62
C LEU A 205 -1.21 -11.11 21.61
N LEU A 206 -1.72 -10.55 20.52
CA LEU A 206 -2.13 -11.28 19.34
C LEU A 206 -1.12 -11.05 18.23
N SER A 207 -1.07 -11.97 17.28
CA SER A 207 -0.22 -11.90 16.10
C SER A 207 -0.95 -12.42 14.89
N GLY A 208 -0.59 -11.95 13.71
CA GLY A 208 -1.16 -12.45 12.47
C GLY A 208 -0.55 -11.79 11.25
N THR A 209 -1.33 -11.72 10.18
CA THR A 209 -0.90 -11.15 8.89
C THR A 209 -1.96 -10.21 8.34
N PHE A 210 -1.55 -9.41 7.36
CA PHE A 210 -2.47 -8.59 6.59
C PHE A 210 -2.11 -8.57 5.12
N ASP A 211 -3.12 -8.21 4.33
CA ASP A 211 -3.00 -7.83 2.93
C ASP A 211 -3.60 -6.42 2.76
N LEU A 212 -2.86 -5.54 2.07
CA LEU A 212 -3.35 -4.26 1.56
C LEU A 212 -3.42 -4.33 0.05
N THR A 213 -4.56 -3.95 -0.52
CA THR A 213 -4.77 -3.99 -1.98
C THR A 213 -5.50 -2.74 -2.45
N GLY A 214 -5.10 -2.19 -3.59
CA GLY A 214 -5.69 -0.98 -4.18
C GLY A 214 -4.97 -0.59 -5.45
N ASP A 215 -5.46 0.43 -6.14
CA ASP A 215 -4.76 1.00 -7.30
C ASP A 215 -3.81 2.10 -6.82
N SER A 216 -2.78 2.37 -7.60
CA SER A 216 -1.87 3.50 -7.40
C SER A 216 -1.90 4.43 -8.62
N ILE A 217 -1.57 5.69 -8.40
CA ILE A 217 -1.51 6.70 -9.46
C ILE A 217 -0.07 6.72 -9.99
N PRO A 218 0.16 6.31 -11.25
CA PRO A 218 1.47 6.41 -11.87
C PRO A 218 1.96 7.85 -11.90
N GLU A 219 3.26 8.06 -11.73
CA GLU A 219 3.85 9.36 -12.04
C GLU A 219 3.56 9.71 -13.52
N PRO A 220 3.20 10.97 -13.84
CA PRO A 220 2.87 11.38 -15.20
C PRO A 220 4.12 11.44 -16.10
N SER A 221 4.67 10.29 -16.47
CA SER A 221 5.79 10.10 -17.39
C SER A 221 5.54 10.75 -18.75
N THR A 222 4.27 10.89 -19.14
CA THR A 222 3.84 11.36 -20.46
C THR A 222 3.92 12.88 -20.62
N ILE A 223 3.72 13.68 -19.56
CA ILE A 223 3.71 15.15 -19.68
C ILE A 223 5.13 15.70 -19.85
N ALA A 224 6.11 15.12 -19.15
CA ALA A 224 7.51 15.51 -19.27
C ALA A 224 8.09 15.15 -20.65
N LEU A 225 7.78 13.96 -21.18
CA LEU A 225 8.22 13.53 -22.51
C LEU A 225 7.51 14.29 -23.63
N LEU A 226 6.22 14.61 -23.49
CA LEU A 226 5.50 15.47 -24.43
C LEU A 226 6.07 16.90 -24.41
N GLY A 227 6.36 17.44 -23.23
CA GLY A 227 6.98 18.77 -23.05
C GLY A 227 8.39 18.84 -23.64
N LEU A 228 9.24 17.83 -23.37
CA LEU A 228 10.58 17.71 -23.95
C LEU A 228 10.53 17.46 -25.47
N GLY A 229 9.56 16.68 -25.94
CA GLY A 229 9.30 16.47 -27.36
C GLY A 229 8.95 17.77 -28.08
N LEU A 230 8.02 18.56 -27.52
CA LEU A 230 7.63 19.87 -28.04
C LEU A 230 8.79 20.88 -28.01
N LEU A 231 9.62 20.88 -26.96
CA LEU A 231 10.84 21.70 -26.88
C LEU A 231 11.89 21.27 -27.93
N GLY A 232 12.04 19.96 -28.16
CA GLY A 232 12.88 19.41 -29.23
C GLY A 232 12.41 19.86 -30.63
N PHE A 233 11.09 19.82 -30.88
CA PHE A 233 10.49 20.31 -32.12
C PHE A 233 10.64 21.83 -32.30
N ALA A 234 10.49 22.62 -31.23
CA ALA A 234 10.70 24.08 -31.27
C ALA A 234 12.17 24.43 -31.58
N SER A 235 13.12 23.63 -31.08
CA SER A 235 14.56 23.79 -31.33
C SER A 235 14.96 23.43 -32.76
N ALA A 236 14.32 22.40 -33.34
CA ALA A 236 14.54 22.01 -34.74
C ALA A 236 14.05 23.08 -35.74
N ARG A 237 12.99 23.82 -35.40
CA ARG A 237 12.47 24.93 -36.23
C ARG A 237 13.45 26.11 -36.32
N LYS A 238 14.25 26.35 -35.28
CA LYS A 238 15.25 27.44 -35.26
C LYS A 238 16.50 27.17 -36.11
N ARG A 239 16.82 25.91 -36.44
CA ARG A 239 17.98 25.57 -37.29
C ARG A 239 17.73 25.77 -38.79
N LYS A 240 16.54 26.22 -39.19
CA LYS A 240 16.15 26.40 -40.60
C LYS A 240 15.77 27.84 -40.96
N ALA A 241 16.04 28.80 -40.08
CA ALA A 241 15.93 30.23 -40.32
C ALA A 241 17.31 30.85 -40.45
#